data_AF-A0A5C6M1I5-F1
#
_entry.id   AF-A0A5C6M1I5-F1
#
_cell.length_a   1.000
_cell.length_b   1.000
_cell.length_c   1.000
_cell.angle_alpha   90.00
_cell.angle_beta   90.00
_cell.angle_gamma   90.00
#
_symmetry.space_group_name_H-M   'P 1'
#
loop_
_entity.id
_entity.type
_entity.pdbx_description
1 polymer ?
#
loop_
_entity_poly.entity_id
_entity_poly.type
_entity_poly.pdbx_seq_one_letter_code
_entity_poly.pdbx_strand_id
1 'polypeptide(L)' 'MELVKNADLSKLSTLRVKAFAEFFSAPKTLEELLELFEHIKSKKLSWNILGAGSNTLLS' A
#
# COMPACT_ATOMS: atom_id res chain seq x y z
N MET A 1 -2.41 -12.93 3.95
CA MET A 1 -1.90 -11.62 3.46
C MET A 1 -0.77 -11.78 2.42
N GLU A 2 -0.77 -11.02 1.31
CA GLU A 2 0.35 -10.92 0.35
C GLU A 2 1.07 -9.56 0.46
N LEU A 3 2.41 -9.57 0.48
CA LEU A 3 3.26 -8.37 0.53
C LEU A 3 4.19 -8.37 -0.69
N VAL A 4 3.95 -7.44 -1.62
CA VAL A 4 4.77 -7.25 -2.82
C VAL A 4 5.87 -6.24 -2.50
N LYS A 5 7.14 -6.63 -2.70
CA LYS A 5 8.28 -5.73 -2.51
C LYS A 5 8.54 -4.89 -3.76
N ASN A 6 9.00 -3.65 -3.57
CA ASN A 6 9.36 -2.73 -4.65
C ASN A 6 8.25 -2.61 -5.72
N ALA A 7 7.02 -2.37 -5.26
CA ALA A 7 5.83 -2.39 -6.11
C ALA A 7 5.66 -1.05 -6.84
N ASP A 8 5.41 -1.11 -8.14
CA ASP A 8 5.06 0.06 -8.96
C ASP A 8 3.63 0.53 -8.64
N LEU A 9 3.50 1.74 -8.11
CA LEU A 9 2.23 2.35 -7.77
C LEU A 9 1.70 3.30 -8.85
N SER A 10 2.41 3.48 -9.97
CA SER A 10 2.07 4.47 -11.00
C SER A 10 0.64 4.31 -11.54
N LYS A 11 0.12 3.08 -11.56
CA LYS A 11 -1.24 2.79 -12.03
C LYS A 11 -2.32 2.95 -10.96
N LEU A 12 -1.94 3.22 -9.72
CA LEU A 12 -2.84 3.37 -8.57
C LEU A 12 -3.15 4.83 -8.21
N SER A 13 -2.58 5.79 -8.96
CA SER A 13 -2.95 7.20 -8.90
C SER A 13 -3.46 7.68 -10.26
N THR A 14 -4.46 8.56 -10.25
CA THR A 14 -4.98 9.20 -11.46
C THR A 14 -3.95 10.08 -12.18
N LEU A 15 -2.98 10.63 -11.44
CA LEU A 15 -1.90 11.45 -11.99
C LEU A 15 -0.82 10.62 -12.70
N ARG A 16 -0.77 9.30 -12.44
CA ARG A 16 0.17 8.35 -13.06
C ARG A 16 1.65 8.72 -12.97
N VAL A 17 2.03 9.46 -11.93
CA VAL A 17 3.43 9.75 -11.64
C VAL A 17 4.15 8.45 -11.29
N LYS A 18 5.38 8.30 -11.79
CA LYS A 18 6.19 7.11 -11.56
C LYS A 18 6.64 7.05 -10.10
N ALA A 19 6.11 6.09 -9.33
CA ALA A 19 6.40 5.94 -7.91
C ALA A 19 6.43 4.46 -7.51
N PHE A 20 7.28 4.13 -6.54
CA PHE A 20 7.44 2.78 -6.03
C PHE A 20 7.26 2.76 -4.51
N ALA A 21 6.55 1.74 -4.00
CA ALA A 21 6.54 1.45 -2.58
C ALA A 21 7.52 0.33 -2.24
N GLU A 22 8.21 0.47 -1.11
CA GLU A 22 9.06 -0.60 -0.56
C GLU A 22 8.25 -1.89 -0.35
N PHE A 23 7.03 -1.74 0.17
CA PHE A 23 6.04 -2.80 0.36
C PHE A 23 4.65 -2.34 -0.08
N PHE A 24 3.92 -3.25 -0.74
CA PHE A 24 2.53 -3.05 -1.12
C PHE A 24 1.69 -4.26 -0.72
N SER A 25 0.48 -4.00 -0.24
CA SER A 25 -0.54 -5.01 0.03
C SER A 25 -1.92 -4.45 -0.29
N ALA A 26 -2.80 -5.31 -0.78
CA ALA A 26 -4.19 -4.97 -1.10
C ALA A 26 -5.12 -6.00 -0.43
N PRO A 27 -5.33 -5.90 0.89
CA PRO A 27 -6.20 -6.82 1.62
C PRO A 27 -7.63 -6.74 1.08
N LYS A 28 -8.28 -7.90 0.94
CA LYS A 28 -9.62 -8.07 0.37
C LYS A 28 -10.68 -8.40 1.41
N THR A 29 -10.28 -8.79 2.62
CA THR A 29 -11.17 -9.07 3.74
C THR A 29 -10.73 -8.33 5.01
N LEU A 30 -11.64 -8.27 5.99
CA LEU A 30 -11.33 -7.67 7.29
C LEU A 30 -10.21 -8.43 8.01
N GLU A 31 -10.22 -9.76 7.91
CA GLU A 31 -9.23 -10.63 8.53
C GLU A 31 -7.83 -10.36 7.97
N GLU A 32 -7.71 -10.22 6.64
CA GLU A 32 -6.45 -9.86 5.98
C GLU A 32 -5.96 -8.47 6.40
N LEU A 33 -6.88 -7.52 6.56
CA LEU A 33 -6.56 -6.17 7.01
C LEU A 33 -6.03 -6.17 8.45
N LEU A 34 -6.67 -6.93 9.35
CA LEU A 34 -6.24 -7.08 10.75
C LEU A 34 -4.85 -7.76 10.84
N GLU A 35 -4.64 -8.82 10.07
CA GLU A 35 -3.33 -9.49 9.95
C GLU A 35 -2.24 -8.50 9.50
N LEU A 36 -2.54 -7.66 8.51
CA LEU A 36 -1.62 -6.65 8.00
C LEU A 36 -1.28 -5.58 9.04
N PHE A 37 -2.26 -5.09 9.81
CA PHE A 37 -1.99 -4.11 10.87
C PHE A 37 -1.10 -4.67 11.97
N GLU A 38 -1.32 -5.92 12.40
CA GLU A 38 -0.45 -6.57 13.38
C GLU A 38 0.98 -6.73 12.84
N HIS A 39 1.12 -7.11 11.56
CA HIS A 39 2.42 -7.20 10.90
C HIS A 39 3.15 -5.85 10.88
N ILE A 40 2.49 -4.79 10.40
CA ILE A 40 3.04 -3.43 10.32
C ILE A 40 3.48 -2.94 11.70
N LYS A 41 2.65 -3.17 12.74
CA LYS A 41 2.94 -2.78 14.12
C LYS A 41 4.15 -3.52 14.69
N SER A 42 4.25 -4.83 14.46
CA SER A 42 5.38 -5.65 14.93
C SER A 42 6.72 -5.21 14.32
N LYS A 43 6.68 -4.72 13.08
CA LYS A 43 7.86 -4.27 12.32
C LYS A 43 8.12 -2.77 12.43
N LYS A 44 7.23 -2.00 13.06
CA LYS A 44 7.28 -0.53 13.17
C LYS A 44 7.42 0.15 11.80
N LEU A 45 6.73 -0.37 10.78
CA LEU A 45 6.77 0.20 9.44
C LEU A 45 5.89 1.45 9.37
N SER A 46 6.37 2.50 8.70
CA SER A 46 5.53 3.61 8.26
C SER A 46 4.62 3.13 7.13
N TRP A 47 3.36 3.55 7.13
CA TRP A 47 2.37 3.11 6.16
C TRP A 47 1.44 4.26 5.76
N ASN A 48 0.85 4.12 4.57
CA ASN A 48 -0.23 4.96 4.07
C ASN A 48 -1.33 4.05 3.53
N ILE A 49 -2.59 4.45 3.65
CA ILE A 49 -3.73 3.78 3.00
C ILE A 49 -4.08 4.56 1.75
N LEU A 50 -4.20 3.86 0.63
CA LEU A 50 -4.63 4.41 -0.64
C LEU A 50 -5.99 3.82 -1.02
N GLY A 51 -6.94 4.69 -1.34
CA GLY A 51 -8.14 4.29 -2.08
C GLY A 51 -7.85 4.17 -3.57
N ALA A 52 -8.65 4.84 -4.41
CA ALA A 52 -8.42 4.87 -5.86
C ALA A 52 -7.31 5.86 -6.31
N GLY A 53 -6.67 6.59 -5.38
CA GLY A 53 -5.61 7.56 -5.70
C GLY A 53 -6.06 8.73 -6.59
N SER A 54 -7.32 9.15 -6.50
CA SER A 54 -7.88 10.25 -7.30
C SER A 54 -7.45 11.65 -6.85
N ASN A 55 -6.85 11.75 -5.66
CA ASN A 55 -6.39 13.03 -5.09
C ASN A 55 -5.08 12.84 -4.31
N THR A 56 -4.15 12.07 -4.88
CA THR A 56 -2.87 11.77 -4.24
C THR A 56 -1.75 11.87 -5.25
N LEU A 57 -0.78 12.74 -4.96
CA LEU A 57 0.51 12.78 -5.63
C LEU A 57 1.46 11.82 -4.91
N LEU A 58 1.90 10.78 -5.62
CA LEU A 58 2.89 9.83 -5.14
C LEU A 58 4.27 10.29 -5.60
N SER A 59 5.24 10.32 -4.67
CA SER A 59 6.62 10.76 -4.90
C SER A 59 7.61 9.96 -4.08
#